data_AF-A0A1J4U4F4-F1
#
_entry.id   AF-A0A1J4U4F4-F1
#
_cell.length_a   1.000
_cell.length_b   1.000
_cell.length_c   1.000
_cell.angle_alpha   90.00
_cell.angle_beta   90.00
_cell.angle_gamma   90.00
#
_symmetry.space_group_name_H-M   'P 1'
#
loop_
_entity.id
_entity.type
_entity.pdbx_description
1 polymer ?
#
loop_
_entity_poly.entity_id
_entity_poly.type
_entity_poly.pdbx_seq_one_letter_code
_entity_poly.pdbx_strand_id
1 'polypeptide(L)'
;MFKQEQIKELLSNENVVRCSATNITYKEKFKVWAISKYLEEGYSPNEIFAEAGFNVSIIGKNKAKDCLFRWRRTMNKEGLKGLVENRGKLGGRKAKLQFKNKDKKIEYLETKIAYLNAENDFLAKLRGLKRRKTE
;
A
#
# COMPACT_ATOMS: atom_id res chain seq x y z
N MET A 1 -4.14 24.75 1.06
CA MET A 1 -4.22 24.22 -0.31
C MET A 1 -3.10 24.85 -1.11
N PHE A 2 -2.52 24.13 -2.07
CA PHE A 2 -1.44 24.63 -2.92
C PHE A 2 -2.00 25.54 -4.02
N LYS A 3 -1.32 26.67 -4.26
CA LYS A 3 -1.59 27.54 -5.41
C LYS A 3 -1.12 26.90 -6.71
N GLN A 4 -1.63 27.34 -7.84
CA GLN A 4 -1.29 26.75 -9.14
C GLN A 4 0.19 26.89 -9.50
N GLU A 5 0.83 27.99 -9.09
CA GLU A 5 2.28 28.19 -9.22
C GLU A 5 3.08 27.16 -8.39
N GLN A 6 2.68 26.96 -7.13
CA GLN A 6 3.30 25.97 -6.24
C GLN A 6 3.15 24.55 -6.79
N ILE A 7 2.00 24.23 -7.39
CA ILE A 7 1.77 22.93 -8.03
C ILE A 7 2.72 22.74 -9.22
N LYS A 8 2.91 23.77 -10.06
CA LYS A 8 3.85 23.70 -11.19
C LYS A 8 5.29 23.50 -10.72
N GLU A 9 5.72 24.23 -9.70
CA GLU A 9 7.06 24.07 -9.11
C GLU A 9 7.27 22.65 -8.57
N LEU A 10 6.29 22.12 -7.83
CA LEU A 10 6.36 20.75 -7.29
C LEU A 10 6.35 19.68 -8.38
N LEU A 11 5.62 19.88 -9.48
CA LEU A 11 5.61 18.97 -10.63
C LEU A 11 6.91 19.01 -11.44
N SER A 12 7.68 20.10 -11.38
CA SER A 12 8.98 20.20 -12.04
C SER A 12 10.04 19.32 -11.38
N ASN A 13 9.84 18.91 -10.12
CA ASN A 13 10.79 18.07 -9.40
C ASN A 13 10.66 16.60 -9.82
N GLU A 14 11.78 15.97 -10.16
CA GLU A 14 11.80 14.57 -10.60
C GLU A 14 11.21 13.60 -9.57
N ASN A 15 11.29 13.90 -8.27
CA ASN A 15 10.84 13.01 -7.21
C ASN A 15 9.30 12.97 -7.04
N VAL A 16 8.56 13.80 -7.79
CA VAL A 16 7.10 13.86 -7.77
C VAL A 16 6.50 13.09 -8.94
N VAL A 17 5.48 12.28 -8.65
CA VAL A 17 4.68 11.58 -9.68
C VAL A 17 3.49 12.44 -10.10
N ARG A 18 2.78 13.01 -9.12
CA ARG A 18 1.66 13.93 -9.36
C ARG A 18 1.46 14.84 -8.16
N CYS A 19 0.96 16.04 -8.42
CA CYS A 19 0.58 17.00 -7.39
C CYS A 19 -0.86 17.48 -7.64
N SER A 20 -1.67 17.47 -6.60
CA SER A 20 -3.02 18.04 -6.57
C SER A 20 -3.05 19.20 -5.56
N ALA A 21 -4.14 19.99 -5.54
CA ALA A 21 -4.26 21.14 -4.62
C ALA A 21 -4.12 20.79 -3.13
N THR A 22 -4.29 19.52 -2.75
CA THR A 22 -4.25 19.05 -1.36
C THR A 22 -3.15 18.01 -1.09
N ASN A 23 -2.69 17.29 -2.12
CA ASN A 23 -1.88 16.09 -1.95
C ASN A 23 -0.77 16.01 -2.98
N ILE A 24 0.41 15.60 -2.52
CA ILE A 24 1.57 15.28 -3.36
C ILE A 24 1.74 13.75 -3.36
N THR A 25 1.98 13.18 -4.53
CA THR A 25 2.33 11.76 -4.69
C THR A 25 3.79 11.68 -5.10
N TYR A 26 4.59 11.03 -4.27
CA TYR A 26 6.02 10.90 -4.45
C TYR A 26 6.39 9.57 -5.12
N LYS A 27 7.51 9.56 -5.85
CA LYS A 27 8.07 8.34 -6.44
C LYS A 27 8.49 7.35 -5.36
N GLU A 28 8.35 6.07 -5.65
CA GLU A 28 8.75 5.00 -4.72
C GLU A 28 10.23 5.06 -4.38
N LYS A 29 11.09 5.24 -5.39
CA LYS A 29 12.55 5.40 -5.21
C LYS A 29 12.88 6.50 -4.20
N PHE A 30 12.20 7.64 -4.30
CA PHE A 30 12.39 8.76 -3.37
C PHE A 30 11.97 8.41 -1.94
N LYS A 31 10.83 7.72 -1.76
CA LYS A 31 10.37 7.30 -0.42
C LYS A 31 11.39 6.39 0.26
N VAL A 32 11.94 5.42 -0.48
CA VAL A 32 12.94 4.47 0.03
C VAL A 32 14.24 5.21 0.39
N TRP A 33 14.73 6.05 -0.53
CA TRP A 33 15.92 6.87 -0.30
C TRP A 33 15.77 7.77 0.93
N ALA A 34 14.64 8.45 1.06
CA ALA A 34 14.36 9.33 2.20
C ALA A 34 14.34 8.59 3.55
N ILE A 35 13.80 7.36 3.59
CA ILE A 35 13.81 6.55 4.81
C ILE A 35 15.23 6.10 5.16
N SER A 36 16.01 5.64 4.18
CA SER A 36 17.40 5.21 4.37
C SER A 36 18.26 6.36 4.91
N LYS A 37 18.25 7.53 4.25
CA LYS A 37 18.91 8.76 4.73
C LYS A 37 18.54 9.14 6.17
N TYR A 38 17.26 9.02 6.53
CA TYR A 38 16.82 9.33 7.89
C TYR A 38 17.31 8.33 8.95
N LEU A 39 17.32 7.03 8.63
CA LEU A 39 17.68 5.98 9.57
C LEU A 39 19.19 5.77 9.69
N GLU A 40 19.91 5.86 8.57
CA GLU A 40 21.34 5.57 8.48
C GLU A 40 22.19 6.81 8.74
N GLU A 41 21.80 7.95 8.17
CA GLU A 41 22.59 9.18 8.24
C GLU A 41 22.04 10.20 9.25
N GLY A 42 20.82 9.99 9.78
CA GLY A 42 20.23 10.83 10.83
C GLY A 42 19.76 12.22 10.37
N TYR A 43 19.67 12.46 9.06
CA TYR A 43 19.22 13.75 8.51
C TYR A 43 17.80 14.09 8.94
N SER A 44 17.50 15.37 9.14
CA SER A 44 16.14 15.81 9.42
C SER A 44 15.25 15.70 8.17
N PRO A 45 13.92 15.47 8.34
CA PRO A 45 13.01 15.40 7.20
C PRO A 45 13.07 16.64 6.29
N ASN A 46 13.35 17.83 6.84
CA ASN A 46 13.44 19.05 6.06
C ASN A 46 14.71 19.09 5.20
N GLU A 47 15.84 18.64 5.74
CA GLU A 47 17.11 18.56 5.01
C GLU A 47 17.00 17.55 3.86
N ILE A 48 16.41 16.38 4.11
CA ILE A 48 16.20 15.35 3.07
C ILE A 48 15.37 15.90 1.90
N PHE A 49 14.32 16.66 2.20
CA PHE A 49 13.49 17.26 1.17
C PHE A 49 14.20 18.43 0.46
N ALA A 50 14.99 19.23 1.18
CA ALA A 50 15.80 20.28 0.59
C ALA A 50 16.87 19.72 -0.35
N GLU A 51 17.57 18.65 0.06
CA GLU A 51 18.58 17.94 -0.74
C GLU A 51 17.95 17.33 -2.01
N ALA A 52 16.72 16.86 -1.91
CA ALA A 52 15.94 16.39 -3.05
C ALA A 52 15.36 17.49 -3.95
N GLY A 53 15.75 18.75 -3.73
CA GLY A 53 15.37 19.90 -4.54
C GLY A 53 13.95 20.42 -4.25
N PHE A 54 13.39 20.13 -3.08
CA PHE A 54 12.09 20.69 -2.67
C PHE A 54 12.25 21.98 -1.88
N ASN A 55 11.39 22.94 -2.19
CA ASN A 55 11.23 24.12 -1.38
C ASN A 55 10.42 23.78 -0.11
N VAL A 56 11.12 23.60 1.02
CA VAL A 56 10.52 23.25 2.32
C VAL A 56 9.48 24.28 2.78
N SER A 57 9.64 25.55 2.39
CA SER A 57 8.67 26.62 2.70
C SER A 57 7.33 26.41 1.99
N ILE A 58 7.35 25.88 0.77
CA ILE A 58 6.15 25.60 -0.04
C ILE A 58 5.44 24.34 0.45
N ILE A 59 6.21 23.29 0.74
CA ILE A 59 5.66 22.02 1.26
C ILE A 59 5.09 22.23 2.66
N GLY A 60 5.76 23.05 3.48
CA GLY A 60 5.38 23.33 4.86
C GLY A 60 6.19 22.49 5.86
N LYS A 61 6.62 23.14 6.95
CA LYS A 61 7.59 22.61 7.93
C LYS A 61 7.23 21.24 8.53
N ASN A 62 5.95 20.94 8.72
CA ASN A 62 5.51 19.68 9.31
C ASN A 62 5.23 18.59 8.26
N LYS A 63 5.02 18.96 6.99
CA LYS A 63 4.61 17.99 5.96
C LYS A 63 5.71 17.00 5.63
N ALA A 64 6.97 17.43 5.58
CA ALA A 64 8.10 16.54 5.37
C ALA A 64 8.21 15.50 6.49
N LYS A 65 8.10 15.96 7.76
CA LYS A 65 8.06 15.10 8.94
C LYS A 65 6.91 14.10 8.91
N ASP A 66 5.69 14.56 8.61
CA ASP A 66 4.50 13.71 8.54
C ASP A 66 4.60 12.66 7.42
N CYS A 67 5.16 13.04 6.26
CA CYS A 67 5.37 12.12 5.14
C CYS A 67 6.33 11.02 5.54
N LEU A 68 7.48 11.38 6.12
CA LEU A 68 8.50 10.43 6.52
C LEU A 68 8.00 9.48 7.62
N PHE A 69 7.28 10.01 8.61
CA PHE A 69 6.65 9.20 9.65
C PHE A 69 5.67 8.18 9.05
N ARG A 70 4.83 8.60 8.09
CA ARG A 70 3.89 7.70 7.40
C ARG A 70 4.64 6.62 6.61
N TRP A 71 5.65 6.99 5.83
CA TRP A 71 6.40 6.02 5.03
C TRP A 71 7.12 5.00 5.91
N ARG A 72 7.78 5.45 6.99
CA ARG A 72 8.41 4.54 7.96
C ARG A 72 7.40 3.58 8.57
N ARG A 73 6.23 4.08 8.98
CA ARG A 73 5.17 3.24 9.54
C ARG A 73 4.66 2.21 8.54
N THR A 74 4.50 2.60 7.27
CA THR A 74 4.08 1.69 6.21
C THR A 74 5.15 0.65 5.91
N MET A 75 6.42 1.05 5.82
CA MET A 75 7.55 0.14 5.61
C MET A 75 7.66 -0.89 6.74
N ASN A 76 7.47 -0.48 8.00
CA ASN A 76 7.49 -1.40 9.15
C ASN A 76 6.34 -2.43 9.13
N LYS A 77 5.20 -2.11 8.49
CA LYS A 77 4.03 -3.00 8.45
C LYS A 77 4.02 -3.93 7.24
N GLU A 78 4.35 -3.40 6.07
CA GLU A 78 4.14 -4.05 4.76
C GLU A 78 5.45 -4.24 3.97
N GLY A 79 6.58 -3.81 4.55
CA GLY A 79 7.87 -3.77 3.86
C GLY A 79 7.92 -2.77 2.71
N LEU A 80 8.86 -2.96 1.79
CA LEU A 80 9.01 -2.11 0.60
C LEU A 80 7.75 -2.08 -0.28
N LYS A 81 7.01 -3.20 -0.33
CA LYS A 81 5.75 -3.31 -1.11
C LYS A 81 4.68 -2.31 -0.67
N GLY A 82 4.68 -1.89 0.60
CA GLY A 82 3.75 -0.89 1.12
C GLY A 82 4.07 0.55 0.66
N LEU A 83 5.31 0.82 0.24
CA LEU A 83 5.71 2.15 -0.24
C LEU A 83 5.28 2.41 -1.70
N VAL A 84 4.99 1.34 -2.44
CA VAL A 84 4.44 1.37 -3.80
C VAL A 84 3.08 2.08 -3.77
N GLU A 85 2.87 3.00 -4.71
CA GLU A 85 1.60 3.70 -4.81
C GLU A 85 0.50 2.77 -5.37
N ASN A 86 -0.35 2.27 -4.46
CA ASN A 86 -1.43 1.32 -4.78
C ASN A 86 -2.82 1.96 -4.85
N ARG A 87 -2.94 3.29 -4.66
CA ARG A 87 -4.23 3.99 -4.75
C ARG A 87 -4.85 3.77 -6.13
N GLY A 88 -6.06 3.19 -6.15
CA GLY A 88 -6.80 2.86 -7.36
C GLY A 88 -6.47 1.50 -8.00
N LYS A 89 -5.41 0.80 -7.57
CA LYS A 89 -5.02 -0.50 -8.16
C LYS A 89 -5.63 -1.71 -7.45
N LEU A 90 -5.78 -1.65 -6.12
CA LEU A 90 -6.15 -2.82 -5.29
C LEU A 90 -7.37 -2.57 -4.37
N GLY A 91 -7.90 -1.35 -4.37
CA GLY A 91 -8.90 -0.88 -3.40
C GLY A 91 -10.32 -0.77 -3.95
N GLY A 92 -10.69 -1.60 -4.92
CA GLY A 92 -12.07 -1.71 -5.37
C GLY A 92 -12.86 -2.70 -4.51
N ARG A 93 -14.17 -2.46 -4.33
CA ARG A 93 -15.08 -3.54 -3.95
C ARG A 93 -14.90 -4.65 -4.98
N LYS A 94 -14.54 -5.88 -4.56
CA LYS A 94 -14.51 -7.02 -5.48
C LYS A 94 -15.83 -7.02 -6.24
N ALA A 95 -15.77 -6.98 -7.57
CA ALA A 95 -16.98 -7.01 -8.39
C ALA A 95 -17.82 -8.20 -7.91
N LYS A 96 -19.14 -7.99 -7.72
CA LYS A 96 -20.03 -9.12 -7.44
C LYS A 96 -19.80 -10.14 -8.56
N LEU A 97 -19.52 -11.38 -8.20
CA LEU A 97 -19.34 -12.45 -9.17
C LEU A 97 -20.60 -12.53 -10.04
N GLN A 98 -20.47 -12.22 -11.33
CA GLN A 98 -21.58 -12.28 -12.29
C GLN A 98 -21.38 -13.49 -13.19
N PHE A 99 -22.44 -14.28 -13.37
CA PHE A 99 -22.42 -15.44 -14.24
C PHE A 99 -23.13 -15.09 -15.55
N LYS A 100 -22.57 -15.53 -16.68
CA LYS A 100 -23.14 -15.28 -18.02
C LYS A 100 -24.53 -15.90 -18.18
N ASN A 101 -24.77 -17.06 -17.55
CA ASN A 101 -26.03 -17.77 -17.54
C ASN A 101 -26.18 -18.60 -16.25
N LYS A 102 -27.33 -19.26 -16.08
CA LYS A 102 -27.60 -20.11 -14.90
C LYS A 102 -26.70 -21.34 -14.86
N ASP A 103 -26.36 -21.93 -16.00
CA ASP A 103 -25.55 -23.16 -16.04
C ASP A 103 -24.14 -22.93 -15.51
N LYS A 104 -23.49 -21.84 -15.91
CA LYS A 104 -22.17 -21.46 -15.37
C LYS A 104 -22.21 -21.12 -13.88
N LYS A 105 -23.35 -20.67 -13.37
CA LYS A 105 -23.54 -20.49 -11.93
C LYS A 105 -23.63 -21.84 -11.21
N ILE A 106 -24.34 -22.81 -11.79
CA ILE A 106 -24.48 -24.16 -11.22
C ILE A 106 -23.10 -24.85 -11.19
N GLU A 107 -22.38 -24.86 -12.31
CA GLU A 107 -21.04 -25.45 -12.42
C GLU A 107 -20.06 -24.88 -11.37
N TYR A 108 -20.07 -23.55 -11.17
CA TYR A 108 -19.27 -22.90 -10.13
C TYR A 108 -19.69 -23.27 -8.71
N LEU A 109 -20.99 -23.37 -8.45
CA LEU A 109 -21.50 -23.74 -7.13
C LEU A 109 -21.17 -25.20 -6.80
N GLU A 110 -21.26 -26.10 -7.77
CA GLU A 110 -20.89 -27.51 -7.62
C GLU A 110 -19.40 -27.66 -7.30
N THR A 111 -18.52 -27.00 -8.07
CA THR A 111 -17.08 -27.00 -7.77
C THR A 111 -16.78 -26.41 -6.40
N LYS A 112 -17.48 -25.33 -6.02
CA LYS A 112 -17.30 -24.72 -4.69
C LYS A 112 -17.75 -25.65 -3.55
N ILE A 113 -18.86 -26.36 -3.71
CA ILE A 113 -19.34 -27.35 -2.74
C ILE A 113 -18.33 -28.48 -2.61
N ALA A 114 -17.84 -29.03 -3.73
CA ALA A 114 -16.85 -30.10 -3.72
C ALA A 114 -15.56 -29.68 -2.99
N TYR A 115 -15.05 -28.47 -3.27
CA TYR A 115 -13.89 -27.91 -2.59
C TYR A 115 -14.11 -27.78 -1.07
N LEU A 116 -15.24 -27.20 -0.66
CA LEU A 116 -15.56 -27.01 0.77
C LEU A 116 -15.74 -28.34 1.51
N ASN A 117 -16.32 -29.35 0.86
CA ASN A 117 -16.43 -30.68 1.44
C ASN A 117 -15.06 -31.31 1.64
N ALA A 118 -14.16 -31.23 0.66
CA ALA A 118 -12.80 -31.73 0.79
C ALA A 118 -12.01 -31.01 1.92
N GLU A 119 -12.19 -29.70 2.06
CA GLU A 119 -11.58 -28.93 3.17
C GLU A 119 -12.14 -29.38 4.53
N ASN A 120 -13.46 -29.58 4.65
CA ASN A 120 -14.08 -30.08 5.87
C ASN A 120 -13.61 -31.49 6.24
N ASP A 121 -13.50 -32.40 5.27
CA ASP A 121 -13.00 -33.76 5.48
C ASP A 121 -11.55 -33.76 5.97
N PHE A 122 -10.73 -32.88 5.39
CA PHE A 122 -9.35 -32.70 5.83
C PHE A 122 -9.28 -32.19 7.28
N LEU A 123 -10.08 -31.17 7.61
CA LEU A 123 -10.17 -30.64 8.98
C LEU A 123 -10.68 -31.68 9.98
N ALA A 124 -11.65 -32.52 9.60
CA ALA A 124 -12.17 -33.60 10.43
C ALA A 124 -11.08 -34.65 10.75
N LYS A 125 -10.30 -35.05 9.74
CA LYS A 125 -9.14 -35.96 9.92
C LYS A 125 -8.12 -35.38 10.89
N LEU A 126 -7.77 -34.10 10.73
CA LEU A 126 -6.84 -33.41 11.63
C LEU A 126 -7.35 -33.37 13.08
N ARG A 127 -8.65 -33.13 13.29
CA ARG A 127 -9.27 -33.14 14.63
C ARG A 127 -9.22 -34.52 15.26
N GLY A 128 -9.49 -35.58 14.50
CA GLY A 128 -9.40 -36.97 14.98
C GLY A 128 -7.96 -37.40 15.33
N LEU A 129 -6.97 -36.92 14.58
CA LEU A 129 -5.54 -37.12 14.90
C LEU A 129 -5.12 -36.40 16.18
N LYS A 130 -5.62 -35.18 16.42
CA LYS A 130 -5.33 -34.45 17.66
C LYS A 130 -5.93 -35.12 18.89
N ARG A 131 -7.20 -35.57 18.83
CA ARG A 131 -7.86 -36.25 19.97
C ARG A 131 -7.10 -37.51 20.40
N ARG A 132 -6.69 -38.35 19.44
CA ARG A 132 -5.89 -39.57 19.67
C ARG A 132 -4.49 -39.33 20.25
N LYS A 133 -3.96 -38.11 20.22
CA LYS A 133 -2.65 -37.76 20.81
C LYS A 133 -2.75 -37.26 22.25
N THR A 134 -3.96 -36.99 22.73
CA THR A 134 -4.25 -36.43 24.07
C THR A 134 -4.85 -37.47 25.04
N GLU A 135 -5.11 -38.68 24.55
CA GLU A 135 -5.42 -39.89 25.33
C GLU A 135 -4.14 -40.74 25.42
#